data_AF-A0A3B3Y054-F1
#
_entry.id   AF-A0A3B3Y054-F1
#
_cell.length_a   1.000
_cell.length_b   1.000
_cell.length_c   1.000
_cell.angle_alpha   90.00
_cell.angle_beta   90.00
_cell.angle_gamma   90.00
#
_symmetry.space_group_name_H-M   'P 1'
#
loop_
_entity.id
_entity.type
_entity.pdbx_description
1 polymer ?
#
loop_
_entity_poly.entity_id
_entity_poly.type
_entity_poly.pdbx_seq_one_letter_code
_entity_poly.pdbx_strand_id
1 'polypeptide(L)'
;MLSYVRVAVDSKPEALLQLMLREWQMERPKLLLTVHGGSENFILPPKVNQAFSKGLITAAISTGAWIFTDGINTGVSKYVGEAVKLFGGHDLRKRNTIGITSWGMIDNNLDLIGRDVFRPYQPLGNPLSKRTCLNGFHSHFLLVDDGTLGKPGCQQGLRRKLEKQIQLLKIHPLFILLISGCIYLRSSFRRLNQGVPVLCVVVEGSAAIVSTVLDYVSSAPPVPVFVFEGSGKAADLFAFLHKTSHFILRLNKWILSAN
;
A
#
# COMPACT_ATOMS: atom_id res chain seq x y z
N MET A 1 5.17 -19.37 -4.22
CA MET A 1 6.51 -18.79 -4.50
C MET A 1 6.32 -17.29 -4.69
N LEU A 2 7.16 -16.50 -4.02
CA LEU A 2 7.13 -15.03 -4.02
C LEU A 2 7.94 -14.50 -5.22
N SER A 3 7.49 -13.42 -5.84
CA SER A 3 8.18 -12.79 -6.98
C SER A 3 8.82 -11.46 -6.57
N TYR A 4 10.03 -11.17 -7.03
CA TYR A 4 10.68 -9.89 -6.76
C TYR A 4 11.49 -9.42 -7.95
N VAL A 5 11.77 -8.11 -8.01
CA VAL A 5 12.69 -7.52 -8.97
C VAL A 5 13.43 -6.34 -8.32
N ARG A 6 14.72 -6.19 -8.64
CA ARG A 6 15.49 -4.97 -8.33
C ARG A 6 15.36 -4.00 -9.49
N VAL A 7 15.00 -2.75 -9.21
CA VAL A 7 14.70 -1.72 -10.21
C VAL A 7 15.41 -0.42 -9.86
N ALA A 8 15.86 0.33 -10.86
CA ALA A 8 16.43 1.65 -10.64
C ALA A 8 15.35 2.65 -10.18
N VAL A 9 15.71 3.62 -9.34
CA VAL A 9 14.80 4.64 -8.81
C VAL A 9 14.08 5.48 -9.87
N ASP A 10 14.67 5.60 -11.06
CA ASP A 10 14.15 6.32 -12.22
C ASP A 10 13.41 5.42 -13.23
N SER A 11 13.20 4.14 -12.90
CA SER A 11 12.46 3.19 -13.74
C SER A 11 11.08 3.73 -14.13
N LYS A 12 10.69 3.51 -15.38
CA LYS A 12 9.40 3.98 -15.90
C LYS A 12 8.24 3.20 -15.25
N PRO A 13 7.25 3.88 -14.64
CA PRO A 13 6.13 3.20 -13.98
C PRO A 13 5.29 2.36 -14.96
N GLU A 14 5.25 2.73 -16.25
CA GLU A 14 4.60 1.96 -17.31
C GLU A 14 5.20 0.57 -17.44
N ALA A 15 6.55 0.48 -17.41
CA ALA A 15 7.27 -0.79 -17.53
C ALA A 15 7.04 -1.66 -16.30
N LEU A 16 7.04 -1.06 -15.10
CA LEU A 16 6.72 -1.78 -13.86
C LEU A 16 5.29 -2.32 -13.88
N LEU A 17 4.33 -1.54 -14.36
CA LEU A 17 2.96 -2.01 -14.47
C LEU A 17 2.80 -3.14 -15.51
N GLN A 18 3.54 -3.08 -16.63
CA GLN A 18 3.57 -4.19 -17.59
C GLN A 18 4.18 -5.45 -16.98
N LEU A 19 5.29 -5.33 -16.23
CA LEU A 19 5.88 -6.44 -15.49
C LEU A 19 4.83 -7.10 -14.56
N MET A 20 4.14 -6.30 -13.76
CA MET A 20 3.14 -6.80 -12.81
C MET A 20 1.97 -7.52 -13.51
N LEU A 21 1.45 -6.97 -14.61
CA LEU A 21 0.29 -7.52 -15.30
C LEU A 21 0.62 -8.69 -16.24
N ARG A 22 1.78 -8.66 -16.92
CA ARG A 22 2.14 -9.65 -17.94
C ARG A 22 3.05 -10.74 -17.40
N GLU A 23 4.20 -10.37 -16.84
CA GLU A 23 5.23 -11.32 -16.41
C GLU A 23 4.86 -11.98 -15.09
N TRP A 24 4.36 -11.19 -14.13
CA TRP A 24 3.87 -11.71 -12.86
C TRP A 24 2.42 -12.20 -12.95
N GLN A 25 1.74 -11.96 -14.07
CA GLN A 25 0.36 -12.40 -14.33
C GLN A 25 -0.61 -11.99 -13.22
N MET A 26 -0.39 -10.82 -12.60
CA MET A 26 -1.29 -10.32 -11.57
C MET A 26 -2.62 -9.90 -12.17
N GLU A 27 -3.72 -10.26 -11.50
CA GLU A 27 -5.04 -9.78 -11.89
C GLU A 27 -5.08 -8.25 -11.79
N ARG A 28 -5.67 -7.60 -12.81
CA ARG A 28 -5.81 -6.14 -12.85
C ARG A 28 -6.58 -5.64 -11.62
N PRO A 29 -6.06 -4.66 -10.87
CA PRO A 29 -6.72 -4.19 -9.66
C PRO A 29 -7.99 -3.43 -10.01
N LYS A 30 -9.00 -3.56 -9.16
CA LYS A 30 -10.21 -2.72 -9.19
C LYS A 30 -10.16 -1.60 -8.16
N LEU A 31 -9.22 -1.69 -7.22
CA LEU A 31 -8.92 -0.71 -6.17
C LEU A 31 -7.42 -0.84 -5.81
N LEU A 32 -6.79 0.25 -5.43
CA LEU A 32 -5.45 0.23 -4.84
C LEU A 32 -5.50 0.77 -3.40
N LEU A 33 -5.13 -0.08 -2.45
CA LEU A 33 -4.98 0.26 -1.04
C LEU A 33 -3.50 0.54 -0.77
N THR A 34 -3.13 1.82 -0.61
CA THR A 34 -1.75 2.19 -0.29
C THR A 34 -1.62 2.46 1.21
N VAL A 35 -0.95 1.53 1.91
CA VAL A 35 -0.87 1.54 3.37
C VAL A 35 0.40 2.26 3.82
N HIS A 36 0.23 3.19 4.75
CA HIS A 36 1.26 4.03 5.35
C HIS A 36 1.13 4.01 6.86
N GLY A 37 2.22 4.22 7.58
CA GLY A 37 2.22 4.13 9.04
C GLY A 37 3.60 4.09 9.65
N GLY A 38 3.67 3.67 10.92
CA GLY A 38 4.95 3.51 11.62
C GLY A 38 5.86 2.49 10.93
N SER A 39 7.12 2.86 10.71
CA SER A 39 8.15 1.96 10.16
C SER A 39 8.84 1.11 11.24
N GLU A 40 8.86 1.60 12.47
CA GLU A 40 9.38 0.92 13.65
C GLU A 40 8.33 0.01 14.29
N ASN A 41 8.74 -0.94 15.13
CA ASN A 41 7.79 -1.79 15.85
C ASN A 41 6.99 -0.99 16.89
N PHE A 42 5.68 -1.17 16.87
CA PHE A 42 4.74 -0.63 17.85
C PHE A 42 3.67 -1.68 18.16
N ILE A 43 2.93 -1.49 19.25
CA ILE A 43 1.84 -2.38 19.68
C ILE A 43 0.51 -1.70 19.38
N LEU A 44 -0.30 -2.30 18.52
CA LEU A 44 -1.69 -1.87 18.31
C LEU A 44 -2.58 -2.39 19.44
N PRO A 45 -3.50 -1.58 19.97
CA PRO A 45 -4.55 -2.08 20.85
C PRO A 45 -5.30 -3.24 20.17
N PRO A 46 -5.65 -4.32 20.90
CA PRO A 46 -6.22 -5.54 20.28
C PRO A 46 -7.45 -5.29 19.39
N LYS A 47 -8.33 -4.38 19.81
CA LYS A 47 -9.52 -3.99 19.04
C LYS A 47 -9.15 -3.31 17.72
N VAL A 48 -8.21 -2.36 17.75
CA VAL A 48 -7.71 -1.65 16.57
C VAL A 48 -6.99 -2.61 15.63
N ASN A 49 -6.15 -3.51 16.16
CA ASN A 49 -5.47 -4.54 15.36
C ASN A 49 -6.48 -5.46 14.65
N GLN A 50 -7.52 -5.91 15.37
CA GLN A 50 -8.55 -6.76 14.78
C GLN A 50 -9.33 -6.04 13.68
N ALA A 51 -9.75 -4.79 13.93
CA ALA A 51 -10.47 -3.98 12.96
C ALA A 51 -9.61 -3.70 11.71
N PHE A 52 -8.35 -3.31 11.90
CA PHE A 52 -7.39 -3.10 10.82
C PHE A 52 -7.14 -4.36 10.00
N SER A 53 -6.68 -5.43 10.67
CA SER A 53 -6.25 -6.65 10.00
C SER A 53 -7.40 -7.35 9.27
N LYS A 54 -8.55 -7.52 9.92
CA LYS A 54 -9.71 -8.15 9.27
C LYS A 54 -10.31 -7.24 8.20
N GLY A 55 -10.47 -5.95 8.49
CA GLY A 55 -11.08 -4.98 7.59
C GLY A 55 -10.28 -4.81 6.29
N LEU A 56 -8.96 -4.63 6.40
CA LEU A 56 -8.07 -4.46 5.25
C LEU A 56 -8.15 -5.66 4.30
N ILE A 57 -8.02 -6.86 4.83
CA ILE A 57 -8.00 -8.09 4.00
C ILE A 57 -9.39 -8.38 3.44
N THR A 58 -10.46 -8.16 4.21
CA THR A 58 -11.84 -8.32 3.72
C THR A 58 -12.12 -7.36 2.56
N ALA A 59 -11.71 -6.09 2.68
CA ALA A 59 -11.87 -5.09 1.63
C ALA A 59 -11.06 -5.44 0.38
N ALA A 60 -9.82 -5.91 0.55
CA ALA A 60 -8.98 -6.30 -0.57
C ALA A 60 -9.55 -7.49 -1.34
N ILE A 61 -10.00 -8.53 -0.64
CA ILE A 61 -10.59 -9.73 -1.26
C ILE A 61 -11.92 -9.40 -1.94
N SER A 62 -12.81 -8.67 -1.27
CA SER A 62 -14.16 -8.39 -1.81
C SER A 62 -14.14 -7.52 -3.06
N THR A 63 -13.16 -6.63 -3.17
CA THR A 63 -13.04 -5.70 -4.30
C THR A 63 -12.06 -6.18 -5.38
N GLY A 64 -11.16 -7.12 -5.08
CA GLY A 64 -10.02 -7.43 -5.95
C GLY A 64 -8.99 -6.30 -5.94
N ALA A 65 -8.68 -5.77 -4.75
CA ALA A 65 -7.71 -4.70 -4.59
C ALA A 65 -6.27 -5.22 -4.61
N TRP A 66 -5.35 -4.35 -5.02
CA TRP A 66 -3.95 -4.48 -4.67
C TRP A 66 -3.66 -3.75 -3.36
N ILE A 67 -2.71 -4.27 -2.57
CA ILE A 67 -2.24 -3.64 -1.33
C ILE A 67 -0.77 -3.26 -1.51
N PHE A 68 -0.45 -1.97 -1.39
CA PHE A 68 0.92 -1.46 -1.37
C PHE A 68 1.37 -1.17 0.06
N THR A 69 2.57 -1.61 0.41
CA THR A 69 3.26 -1.32 1.67
C THR A 69 4.75 -1.12 1.42
N ASP A 70 5.52 -0.83 2.47
CA ASP A 70 6.99 -0.86 2.39
C ASP A 70 7.57 -2.28 2.41
N GLY A 71 6.76 -3.33 2.62
CA GLY A 71 7.18 -4.72 2.50
C GLY A 71 8.17 -5.24 3.55
N ILE A 72 8.53 -4.42 4.54
CA ILE A 72 9.47 -4.76 5.61
C ILE A 72 8.77 -5.50 6.76
N ASN A 73 9.54 -6.26 7.53
CA ASN A 73 9.06 -7.08 8.65
C ASN A 73 8.98 -6.32 9.99
N THR A 74 8.76 -5.01 9.94
CA THR A 74 8.58 -4.12 11.09
C THR A 74 7.40 -3.18 10.87
N GLY A 75 6.91 -2.57 11.94
CA GLY A 75 5.88 -1.54 11.90
C GLY A 75 4.58 -1.96 11.21
N VAL A 76 3.93 -1.03 10.50
CA VAL A 76 2.62 -1.28 9.86
C VAL A 76 2.68 -2.38 8.81
N SER A 77 3.80 -2.48 8.08
CA SER A 77 4.00 -3.51 7.05
C SER A 77 3.99 -4.93 7.65
N LYS A 78 4.53 -5.09 8.87
CA LYS A 78 4.45 -6.35 9.61
C LYS A 78 3.00 -6.74 9.92
N TYR A 79 2.20 -5.80 10.42
CA TYR A 79 0.78 -6.03 10.68
C TYR A 79 0.01 -6.41 9.41
N VAL A 80 0.30 -5.77 8.28
CA VAL A 80 -0.29 -6.17 6.97
C VAL A 80 0.09 -7.61 6.63
N GLY A 81 1.36 -7.98 6.74
CA GLY A 81 1.80 -9.35 6.47
C GLY A 81 1.12 -10.39 7.38
N GLU A 82 1.00 -10.10 8.67
CA GLU A 82 0.29 -10.96 9.62
C GLU A 82 -1.21 -11.05 9.31
N ALA A 83 -1.85 -9.95 8.94
CA ALA A 83 -3.25 -9.93 8.50
C ALA A 83 -3.44 -10.77 7.24
N VAL A 84 -2.54 -10.64 6.26
CA VAL A 84 -2.52 -11.46 5.04
C VAL A 84 -2.37 -12.94 5.39
N LYS A 85 -1.56 -13.30 6.38
CA LYS A 85 -1.42 -14.69 6.86
C LYS A 85 -2.70 -15.22 7.52
N LEU A 86 -3.31 -14.42 8.39
CA LEU A 86 -4.44 -14.84 9.23
C LEU A 86 -5.78 -14.85 8.48
N PHE A 87 -6.01 -13.84 7.63
CA PHE A 87 -7.29 -13.61 6.95
C PHE A 87 -7.20 -13.84 5.44
N GLY A 88 -6.00 -13.85 4.86
CA GLY A 88 -5.81 -14.16 3.44
C GLY A 88 -5.88 -15.67 3.21
N GLY A 89 -6.77 -16.11 2.32
CA GLY A 89 -6.92 -17.54 1.98
C GLY A 89 -5.61 -18.17 1.50
N HIS A 90 -5.42 -19.48 1.63
CA HIS A 90 -4.12 -20.18 1.53
C HIS A 90 -3.21 -19.86 0.33
N ASP A 91 -3.75 -19.39 -0.79
CA ASP A 91 -2.98 -19.04 -1.98
C ASP A 91 -2.42 -17.61 -1.93
N LEU A 92 -1.13 -17.48 -1.58
CA LEU A 92 -0.41 -16.20 -1.54
C LEU A 92 -0.43 -15.45 -2.87
N ARG A 93 -0.49 -16.14 -4.03
CA ARG A 93 -0.49 -15.48 -5.35
C ARG A 93 -1.78 -14.69 -5.58
N LYS A 94 -2.87 -15.06 -4.90
CA LYS A 94 -4.16 -14.35 -4.98
C LYS A 94 -4.26 -13.14 -4.04
N ARG A 95 -3.27 -12.93 -3.16
CA ARG A 95 -3.35 -11.92 -2.10
C ARG A 95 -2.89 -10.51 -2.53
N ASN A 96 -2.36 -10.37 -3.75
CA ASN A 96 -1.97 -9.10 -4.39
C ASN A 96 -1.38 -8.05 -3.42
N THR A 97 -0.50 -8.50 -2.52
CA THR A 97 0.18 -7.67 -1.51
C THR A 97 1.61 -7.41 -1.98
N ILE A 98 1.93 -6.15 -2.24
CA ILE A 98 3.17 -5.73 -2.89
C ILE A 98 3.97 -4.85 -1.94
N GLY A 99 5.18 -5.29 -1.63
CA GLY A 99 6.14 -4.50 -0.87
C GLY A 99 7.01 -3.67 -1.81
N ILE A 100 7.12 -2.37 -1.57
CA ILE A 100 7.98 -1.46 -2.34
C ILE A 100 9.00 -0.88 -1.37
N THR A 101 10.28 -1.24 -1.50
CA THR A 101 11.29 -0.88 -0.50
C THR A 101 12.62 -0.49 -1.11
N SER A 102 13.43 0.28 -0.38
CA SER A 102 14.79 0.64 -0.80
C SER A 102 15.71 -0.59 -0.76
N TRP A 103 16.37 -0.93 -1.87
CA TRP A 103 17.34 -2.01 -1.97
C TRP A 103 18.48 -1.89 -0.94
N GLY A 104 18.98 -0.67 -0.73
CA GLY A 104 20.05 -0.38 0.23
C GLY A 104 19.68 -0.58 1.70
N MET A 105 18.37 -0.66 2.01
CA MET A 105 17.86 -0.88 3.37
C MET A 105 17.62 -2.35 3.70
N ILE A 106 17.67 -3.24 2.71
CA ILE A 106 17.38 -4.66 2.91
C ILE A 106 18.58 -5.36 3.52
N ASP A 107 18.36 -6.07 4.62
CA ASP A 107 19.40 -6.91 5.21
C ASP A 107 19.64 -8.15 4.35
N ASN A 108 20.91 -8.56 4.22
CA ASN A 108 21.36 -9.64 3.33
C ASN A 108 20.88 -9.50 1.87
N ASN A 109 20.80 -8.27 1.36
CA ASN A 109 20.35 -8.02 -0.01
C ASN A 109 21.22 -8.72 -1.07
N LEU A 110 22.52 -8.96 -0.79
CA LEU A 110 23.40 -9.70 -1.70
C LEU A 110 22.92 -11.12 -2.00
N ASP A 111 22.21 -11.78 -1.08
CA ASP A 111 21.66 -13.13 -1.27
C ASP A 111 20.54 -13.14 -2.33
N LEU A 112 19.91 -12.00 -2.57
CA LEU A 112 18.87 -11.80 -3.58
C LEU A 112 19.47 -11.53 -4.98
N ILE A 113 20.79 -11.44 -5.12
CA ILE A 113 21.41 -11.21 -6.43
C ILE A 113 21.41 -12.51 -7.23
N GLY A 114 20.66 -12.53 -8.32
CA GLY A 114 20.64 -13.64 -9.26
C GLY A 114 19.82 -13.26 -10.49
N ARG A 115 20.12 -13.90 -11.62
CA ARG A 115 19.35 -13.73 -12.86
C ARG A 115 18.52 -14.98 -13.09
N ASP A 116 17.20 -14.84 -13.14
CA ASP A 116 16.26 -15.92 -13.46
C ASP A 116 16.45 -17.19 -12.57
N VAL A 117 16.85 -16.98 -11.32
CA VAL A 117 17.14 -18.05 -10.35
C VAL A 117 16.34 -17.85 -9.06
N PHE A 118 15.95 -18.97 -8.45
CA PHE A 118 15.43 -18.96 -7.09
C PHE A 118 16.54 -18.64 -6.10
N ARG A 119 16.29 -17.65 -5.24
CA ARG A 119 17.20 -17.28 -4.14
C ARG A 119 16.50 -17.50 -2.81
N PRO A 120 16.99 -18.42 -1.95
CA PRO A 120 16.49 -18.53 -0.60
C PRO A 120 16.87 -17.24 0.15
N TYR A 121 15.86 -16.58 0.72
CA TYR A 121 16.05 -15.42 1.58
C TYR A 121 15.65 -15.81 2.99
N GLN A 122 16.60 -15.72 3.92
CA GLN A 122 16.32 -15.93 5.33
C GLN A 122 16.26 -14.57 6.03
N PRO A 123 15.09 -14.15 6.54
CA PRO A 123 14.95 -12.91 7.30
C PRO A 123 15.59 -13.11 8.68
N LEU A 124 16.91 -13.01 8.75
CA LEU A 124 17.66 -12.97 10.00
C LEU A 124 17.79 -11.51 10.40
N GLY A 125 16.92 -11.05 11.30
CA GLY A 125 17.05 -9.71 11.86
C GLY A 125 18.31 -9.64 12.71
N ASN A 126 19.24 -8.77 12.37
CA ASN A 126 20.36 -8.44 13.24
C ASN A 126 19.95 -7.27 14.16
N PRO A 127 19.89 -7.46 15.50
CA PRO A 127 19.51 -6.39 16.44
C PRO A 127 20.42 -5.16 16.41
N LEU A 128 21.64 -5.30 15.89
CA LEU A 128 22.63 -4.23 15.76
C LEU A 128 22.57 -3.54 14.40
N SER A 129 21.83 -4.10 13.44
CA SER A 129 21.70 -3.56 12.10
C SER A 129 20.56 -2.55 12.04
N LYS A 130 20.83 -1.40 11.40
CA LYS A 130 19.79 -0.42 11.04
C LYS A 130 19.03 -0.80 9.76
N ARG A 131 19.35 -1.96 9.17
CA ARG A 131 18.67 -2.50 7.99
C ARG A 131 17.45 -3.32 8.38
N THR A 132 16.57 -3.52 7.43
CA THR A 132 15.27 -4.16 7.61
C THR A 132 15.20 -5.47 6.84
N CYS A 133 14.52 -6.47 7.41
CA CYS A 133 14.19 -7.71 6.69
C CYS A 133 12.92 -7.56 5.86
N LEU A 134 12.85 -8.24 4.72
CA LEU A 134 11.60 -8.37 3.96
C LEU A 134 10.57 -9.23 4.73
N ASN A 135 9.30 -8.90 4.61
CA ASN A 135 8.21 -9.65 5.22
C ASN A 135 7.74 -10.81 4.32
N GLY A 136 7.91 -12.05 4.79
CA GLY A 136 7.63 -13.25 4.01
C GLY A 136 6.15 -13.51 3.66
N PHE A 137 5.20 -12.69 4.13
CA PHE A 137 3.78 -12.81 3.80
C PHE A 137 3.33 -11.87 2.69
N HIS A 138 4.22 -11.03 2.15
CA HIS A 138 3.96 -10.30 0.92
C HIS A 138 4.09 -11.24 -0.29
N SER A 139 3.32 -10.97 -1.33
CA SER A 139 3.30 -11.80 -2.54
C SER A 139 4.33 -11.38 -3.59
N HIS A 140 4.62 -10.08 -3.65
CA HIS A 140 5.50 -9.47 -4.63
C HIS A 140 6.38 -8.38 -4.02
N PHE A 141 7.58 -8.15 -4.57
CA PHE A 141 8.45 -7.05 -4.15
C PHE A 141 9.03 -6.25 -5.32
N LEU A 142 8.99 -4.92 -5.20
CA LEU A 142 9.78 -3.99 -5.99
C LEU A 142 10.90 -3.43 -5.10
N LEU A 143 12.14 -3.83 -5.39
CA LEU A 143 13.32 -3.42 -4.64
C LEU A 143 14.00 -2.25 -5.35
N VAL A 144 13.73 -1.03 -4.89
CA VAL A 144 14.11 0.22 -5.57
C VAL A 144 15.52 0.62 -5.19
N ASP A 145 16.35 0.86 -6.18
CA ASP A 145 17.77 1.12 -6.00
C ASP A 145 18.18 2.47 -6.58
N ASP A 146 18.81 3.28 -5.75
CA ASP A 146 19.41 4.57 -6.10
C ASP A 146 20.95 4.54 -5.96
N GLY A 147 21.53 3.36 -5.74
CA GLY A 147 22.96 3.15 -5.52
C GLY A 147 23.43 3.42 -4.09
N THR A 148 22.57 3.89 -3.20
CA THR A 148 22.93 4.18 -1.81
C THR A 148 22.75 2.97 -0.90
N LEU A 149 23.52 2.92 0.20
CA LEU A 149 23.42 1.87 1.21
C LEU A 149 22.90 2.46 2.52
N GLY A 150 21.93 1.80 3.14
CA GLY A 150 21.38 2.19 4.46
C GLY A 150 20.63 3.51 4.48
N LYS A 151 20.28 4.09 3.32
CA LYS A 151 19.43 5.28 3.24
C LYS A 151 17.99 4.89 2.90
N PRO A 152 17.00 5.28 3.70
CA PRO A 152 15.61 5.02 3.40
C PRO A 152 15.02 6.08 2.44
N GLY A 153 13.90 5.73 1.80
CA GLY A 153 13.00 6.70 1.19
C GLY A 153 13.15 6.88 -0.32
N CYS A 154 14.19 6.32 -0.95
CA CYS A 154 14.38 6.43 -2.40
C CYS A 154 13.19 5.86 -3.20
N GLN A 155 12.45 4.90 -2.63
CA GLN A 155 11.30 4.27 -3.24
C GLN A 155 10.05 5.17 -3.31
N GLN A 156 9.95 6.23 -2.49
CA GLN A 156 8.71 7.01 -2.35
C GLN A 156 8.27 7.65 -3.66
N GLY A 157 9.22 8.25 -4.39
CA GLY A 157 8.94 8.88 -5.69
C GLY A 157 8.45 7.87 -6.73
N LEU A 158 9.09 6.69 -6.80
CA LEU A 158 8.69 5.63 -7.72
C LEU A 158 7.31 5.05 -7.34
N ARG A 159 7.05 4.83 -6.05
CA ARG A 159 5.75 4.39 -5.53
C ARG A 159 4.63 5.34 -5.97
N ARG A 160 4.80 6.66 -5.79
CA ARG A 160 3.80 7.66 -6.23
C ARG A 160 3.60 7.69 -7.74
N LYS A 161 4.66 7.55 -8.53
CA LYS A 161 4.56 7.46 -10.00
C LYS A 161 3.80 6.19 -10.43
N LEU A 162 4.07 5.06 -9.77
CA LEU A 162 3.38 3.79 -10.04
C LEU A 162 1.90 3.84 -9.63
N GLU A 163 1.57 4.41 -8.48
CA GLU A 163 0.17 4.63 -8.05
C GLU A 163 -0.61 5.44 -9.09
N LYS A 164 -0.04 6.56 -9.57
CA LYS A 164 -0.65 7.37 -10.64
C LYS A 164 -0.82 6.58 -11.93
N GLN A 165 0.15 5.74 -12.28
CA GLN A 165 0.06 4.93 -13.48
C GLN A 165 -1.02 3.84 -13.37
N ILE A 166 -1.22 3.27 -12.18
CA ILE A 166 -2.33 2.35 -11.90
C ILE A 166 -3.67 3.08 -12.00
N GLN A 167 -3.77 4.33 -11.54
CA GLN A 167 -4.99 5.15 -11.70
C GLN A 167 -5.41 5.37 -13.16
N LEU A 168 -4.50 5.25 -14.12
CA LEU A 168 -4.82 5.39 -15.54
C LEU A 168 -5.40 4.10 -16.15
N LEU A 169 -5.36 2.98 -15.43
CA LEU A 169 -5.97 1.73 -15.87
C LEU A 169 -7.49 1.86 -15.93
N LYS A 170 -8.05 1.99 -17.14
CA LYS A 170 -9.51 1.96 -17.38
C LYS A 170 -10.19 0.74 -16.74
N ILE A 171 -11.22 0.93 -15.94
CA ILE A 171 -12.06 -0.18 -15.47
C ILE A 171 -13.10 -0.49 -16.56
N HIS A 172 -13.34 -1.77 -16.84
CA HIS A 172 -14.32 -2.16 -17.85
C HIS A 172 -15.73 -1.69 -17.43
N PRO A 173 -16.53 -1.07 -18.30
CA PRO A 173 -17.81 -0.45 -17.93
C PRO A 173 -18.84 -1.41 -17.31
N LEU A 174 -18.72 -2.72 -17.56
CA LEU A 174 -19.61 -3.73 -16.98
C LEU A 174 -19.48 -3.86 -15.46
N PHE A 175 -18.30 -3.59 -14.90
CA PHE A 175 -18.06 -3.66 -13.44
C PHE A 175 -18.71 -2.49 -12.69
N ILE A 176 -18.87 -1.35 -13.38
CA ILE A 176 -19.42 -0.13 -12.82
C ILE A 176 -20.94 -0.27 -12.56
N LEU A 177 -21.64 -1.04 -13.40
CA LEU A 177 -23.06 -1.35 -13.23
C LEU A 177 -23.36 -2.19 -11.97
N LEU A 178 -22.41 -3.04 -11.53
CA LEU A 178 -22.59 -3.90 -10.37
C LEU A 178 -22.43 -3.15 -9.04
N ILE A 179 -21.56 -2.14 -8.99
CA ILE A 179 -21.37 -1.33 -7.78
C ILE A 179 -22.48 -0.29 -7.61
N SER A 180 -23.03 0.22 -8.71
CA SER A 180 -23.93 1.38 -8.64
C SER A 180 -25.41 1.04 -8.42
N GLY A 181 -25.85 -0.23 -8.56
CA GLY A 181 -27.24 -0.66 -8.30
C GLY A 181 -28.35 0.07 -9.08
N CYS A 182 -28.02 1.00 -9.98
CA CYS A 182 -28.95 1.94 -10.59
C CYS A 182 -28.94 1.79 -12.11
N ILE A 183 -29.91 1.04 -12.62
CA ILE A 183 -30.16 0.89 -14.07
C ILE A 183 -30.77 2.18 -14.68
N TYR A 184 -31.21 3.14 -13.86
CA TYR A 184 -32.01 4.29 -14.31
C TYR A 184 -31.27 5.62 -14.57
N LEU A 185 -29.97 5.74 -14.29
CA LEU A 185 -29.21 6.99 -14.52
C LEU A 185 -28.32 6.90 -15.77
N ARG A 186 -28.93 6.59 -16.92
CA ARG A 186 -28.22 6.39 -18.20
C ARG A 186 -27.73 7.70 -18.84
N SER A 187 -28.22 8.86 -18.41
CA SER A 187 -27.91 10.17 -19.00
C SER A 187 -26.77 10.95 -18.31
N SER A 188 -26.51 10.73 -17.02
CA SER A 188 -25.39 11.38 -16.30
C SER A 188 -24.10 10.54 -16.24
N PHE A 189 -24.15 9.28 -16.67
CA PHE A 189 -23.01 8.35 -16.60
C PHE A 189 -21.99 8.51 -17.74
N ARG A 190 -22.20 9.44 -18.67
CA ARG A 190 -21.35 9.66 -19.86
C ARG A 190 -19.97 10.30 -19.57
N ARG A 191 -19.53 10.46 -18.31
CA ARG A 191 -18.29 11.19 -17.95
C ARG A 191 -17.27 10.45 -17.07
N LEU A 192 -17.39 9.15 -16.86
CA LEU A 192 -16.46 8.44 -15.97
C LEU A 192 -15.55 7.50 -16.76
N ASN A 193 -14.50 8.08 -17.37
CA ASN A 193 -13.21 7.40 -17.56
C ASN A 193 -12.58 7.15 -16.16
N GLN A 194 -13.27 6.43 -15.28
CA GLN A 194 -12.75 6.13 -13.95
C GLN A 194 -11.75 4.99 -14.09
N GLY A 195 -10.48 5.35 -14.03
CA GLY A 195 -9.45 4.36 -13.81
C GLY A 195 -9.45 3.88 -12.36
N VAL A 196 -8.44 3.11 -11.97
CA VAL A 196 -8.43 2.42 -10.67
C VAL A 196 -8.40 3.44 -9.52
N PRO A 197 -9.40 3.46 -8.62
CA PRO A 197 -9.37 4.33 -7.45
C PRO A 197 -8.21 3.94 -6.53
N VAL A 198 -7.61 4.95 -5.89
CA VAL A 198 -6.56 4.77 -4.87
C VAL A 198 -7.14 5.25 -3.55
N LEU A 199 -6.92 4.48 -2.49
CA LEU A 199 -7.23 4.84 -1.11
C LEU A 199 -5.96 4.77 -0.28
N CYS A 200 -5.62 5.86 0.40
CA CYS A 200 -4.52 5.88 1.37
C CYS A 200 -5.04 5.36 2.72
N VAL A 201 -4.34 4.41 3.33
CA VAL A 201 -4.68 3.87 4.65
C VAL A 201 -3.56 4.21 5.62
N VAL A 202 -3.90 4.81 6.76
CA VAL A 202 -2.94 5.29 7.76
C VAL A 202 -3.17 4.57 9.09
N VAL A 203 -2.10 3.98 9.62
CA VAL A 203 -2.06 3.33 10.94
C VAL A 203 -0.82 3.80 11.67
N GLU A 204 -0.99 4.36 12.86
CA GLU A 204 0.10 5.01 13.60
C GLU A 204 0.76 6.10 12.73
N GLY A 205 2.07 6.31 12.85
CA GLY A 205 2.84 7.19 11.98
C GLY A 205 3.68 8.22 12.74
N SER A 206 4.87 8.50 12.20
CA SER A 206 5.70 9.63 12.61
C SER A 206 5.27 10.91 11.87
N ALA A 207 5.96 12.03 12.12
CA ALA A 207 5.76 13.29 11.40
C ALA A 207 5.88 13.15 9.87
N ALA A 208 6.66 12.18 9.36
CA ALA A 208 6.79 11.94 7.92
C ALA A 208 5.46 11.54 7.25
N ILE A 209 4.56 10.91 8.00
CA ILE A 209 3.22 10.55 7.52
C ILE A 209 2.36 11.80 7.29
N VAL A 210 2.61 12.90 8.02
CA VAL A 210 1.90 14.17 7.81
C VAL A 210 2.14 14.71 6.42
N SER A 211 3.39 14.80 5.99
CA SER A 211 3.73 15.21 4.62
C SER A 211 3.16 14.25 3.58
N THR A 212 3.22 12.95 3.84
CA THR A 212 2.67 11.93 2.94
C THR A 212 1.17 12.07 2.75
N VAL A 213 0.41 12.27 3.84
CA VAL A 213 -1.03 12.50 3.80
C VAL A 213 -1.37 13.81 3.10
N LEU A 214 -0.62 14.88 3.36
CA LEU A 214 -0.77 16.15 2.66
C LEU A 214 -0.63 15.96 1.14
N ASP A 215 0.39 15.23 0.69
CA ASP A 215 0.59 14.92 -0.73
C ASP A 215 -0.54 14.10 -1.36
N TYR A 216 -1.24 13.28 -0.57
CA TYR A 216 -2.42 12.53 -1.04
C TYR A 216 -3.65 13.44 -1.14
N VAL A 217 -3.95 14.21 -0.09
CA VAL A 217 -5.16 15.06 -0.09
C VAL A 217 -5.04 16.29 -1.00
N SER A 218 -3.82 16.76 -1.26
CA SER A 218 -3.53 17.87 -2.18
C SER A 218 -3.35 17.42 -3.64
N SER A 219 -3.41 16.11 -3.93
CA SER A 219 -3.32 15.62 -5.30
C SER A 219 -4.56 15.97 -6.14
N ALA A 220 -4.43 15.89 -7.47
CA ALA A 220 -5.51 16.14 -8.41
C ALA A 220 -5.74 14.90 -9.30
N PRO A 221 -6.85 14.14 -9.13
CA PRO A 221 -7.87 14.31 -8.08
C PRO A 221 -7.35 13.91 -6.69
N PRO A 222 -7.92 14.48 -5.59
CA PRO A 222 -7.52 14.11 -4.23
C PRO A 222 -7.70 12.62 -3.96
N VAL A 223 -6.72 12.02 -3.27
CA VAL A 223 -6.80 10.64 -2.81
C VAL A 223 -7.44 10.62 -1.42
N PRO A 224 -8.55 9.89 -1.22
CA PRO A 224 -9.15 9.75 0.11
C PRO A 224 -8.20 9.02 1.08
N VAL A 225 -8.27 9.40 2.35
CA VAL A 225 -7.40 8.89 3.41
C VAL A 225 -8.26 8.24 4.49
N PHE A 226 -7.99 6.98 4.79
CA PHE A 226 -8.64 6.20 5.83
C PHE A 226 -7.71 6.08 7.02
N VAL A 227 -8.13 6.55 8.18
CA VAL A 227 -7.30 6.62 9.39
C VAL A 227 -7.84 5.65 10.43
N PHE A 228 -6.97 4.82 11.00
CA PHE A 228 -7.31 3.95 12.13
C PHE A 228 -7.07 4.70 13.44
N GLU A 229 -8.12 5.27 14.00
CA GLU A 229 -8.06 5.94 15.30
C GLU A 229 -7.74 4.95 16.44
N GLY A 230 -7.01 5.44 17.44
CA GLY A 230 -6.49 4.64 18.54
C GLY A 230 -5.24 3.85 18.19
N SER A 231 -4.69 4.03 16.98
CA SER A 231 -3.43 3.40 16.58
C SER A 231 -2.19 4.17 17.01
N GLY A 232 -2.34 5.42 17.48
CA GLY A 232 -1.27 6.23 18.06
C GLY A 232 -0.69 7.30 17.12
N LYS A 233 0.08 8.22 17.72
CA LYS A 233 0.88 9.26 17.06
C LYS A 233 0.13 10.02 15.95
N ALA A 234 0.63 10.01 14.71
CA ALA A 234 0.08 10.82 13.63
C ALA A 234 -1.37 10.44 13.27
N ALA A 235 -1.72 9.15 13.31
CA ALA A 235 -3.09 8.70 13.06
C ALA A 235 -4.11 9.33 14.03
N ASP A 236 -3.81 9.32 15.33
CA ASP A 236 -4.70 9.90 16.34
C ASP A 236 -4.77 11.42 16.22
N LEU A 237 -3.67 12.06 15.83
CA LEU A 237 -3.67 13.49 15.51
C LEU A 237 -4.61 13.81 14.33
N PHE A 238 -4.57 13.03 13.24
CA PHE A 238 -5.50 13.22 12.13
C PHE A 238 -6.96 12.99 12.55
N ALA A 239 -7.22 11.93 13.33
CA ALA A 239 -8.56 11.63 13.82
C ALA A 239 -9.09 12.76 14.71
N PHE A 240 -8.26 13.27 15.63
CA PHE A 240 -8.59 14.41 16.48
C PHE A 240 -8.87 15.67 15.66
N LEU A 241 -7.98 16.00 14.71
CA LEU A 241 -8.16 17.17 13.84
C LEU A 241 -9.43 17.06 13.00
N HIS A 242 -9.74 15.88 12.45
CA HIS A 242 -10.97 15.66 11.67
C HIS A 242 -12.23 15.88 12.53
N LYS A 243 -12.25 15.35 13.77
CA LYS A 243 -13.36 15.55 14.71
C LYS A 243 -13.55 17.02 15.10
N THR A 244 -12.46 17.72 15.37
CA THR A 244 -12.47 19.13 15.78
C THR A 244 -12.73 20.08 14.59
N SER A 245 -12.33 19.69 13.37
CA SER A 245 -12.50 20.50 12.15
C SER A 245 -13.95 20.63 11.69
N HIS A 246 -14.91 19.90 12.28
CA HIS A 246 -16.32 20.25 12.14
C HIS A 246 -16.63 21.68 12.65
N PHE A 247 -15.78 22.26 13.50
CA PHE A 247 -15.91 23.62 14.00
C PHE A 247 -15.06 24.68 13.27
N ILE A 248 -13.96 24.32 12.57
CA ILE A 248 -12.96 25.33 12.18
C ILE A 248 -12.58 25.46 10.70
N LEU A 249 -12.61 24.49 9.77
CA LEU A 249 -12.44 24.80 8.32
C LEU A 249 -12.62 23.59 7.38
N ARG A 250 -12.86 23.91 6.11
CA ARG A 250 -13.36 23.16 4.96
C ARG A 250 -12.46 22.03 4.40
N LEU A 251 -11.82 21.20 5.24
CA LEU A 251 -11.07 19.99 4.83
C LEU A 251 -11.93 18.69 4.85
N ASN A 252 -13.17 18.76 5.33
CA ASN A 252 -14.00 17.62 5.75
C ASN A 252 -14.75 16.86 4.63
N LYS A 253 -14.07 16.36 3.58
CA LYS A 253 -14.73 15.38 2.68
C LYS A 253 -13.99 14.08 2.43
N TRP A 254 -12.76 13.92 2.90
CA TRP A 254 -11.89 12.85 2.40
C TRP A 254 -11.14 12.05 3.47
N ILE A 255 -11.31 12.38 4.75
CA ILE A 255 -10.76 11.60 5.87
C ILE A 255 -11.89 10.80 6.51
N LEU A 256 -11.77 9.47 6.52
CA LEU A 256 -12.71 8.58 7.19
C LEU A 256 -12.00 7.92 8.38
N SER A 257 -12.59 8.02 9.58
CA SER A 257 -12.10 7.32 10.79
C SER A 257 -12.90 6.04 11.01
N ALA A 258 -12.23 4.93 11.34
CA ALA A 258 -12.87 3.71 11.82
C ALA A 258 -12.81 3.62 13.35
N ASN A 259 -13.97 3.36 13.97
CA ASN A 259 -14.09 2.98 15.40
C ASN A 259 -14.00 1.47 15.59
#